data_AF-A0A1B9FRI6-F1
#
_entry.id   AF-A0A1B9FRI6-F1
#
_cell.length_a   1.000
_cell.length_b   1.000
_cell.length_c   1.000
_cell.angle_alpha   90.00
_cell.angle_beta   90.00
_cell.angle_gamma   90.00
#
_symmetry.space_group_name_H-M   'P 1'
#
loop_
_entity.id
_entity.type
_entity.pdbx_description
1 polymer ?
#
loop_
_entity_poly.entity_id
_entity_poly.type
_entity_poly.pdbx_seq_one_letter_code
_entity_poly.pdbx_strand_id
1 'polypeptide(L)'
;MLRRTLLYASCAVLAAAHAHAHEHHNVTQIDEGVPIDGLIYLHGGLQTFLWGISFPIGMVLGLSKSKYHVPLQSINTVLCFVGMYFGHHHGGRQYPETVHGLMAKIITWVLVSQVGLGIFLKLHILEKSIRPWVVPFHSFIGKTFPVLGWTQMLFGVVTALGYCRGGHLGQCAAHYIMGSAFIGYAAIMVIMLHVGHQWLERTGRSQEMLDSSVIMVWGIINTFTEHHGGPWTHKDMQHTMMGVLWWAGGMLGIWLSRNGKRSFVPAVIIIMTGWGMSAHEQALMISSKIHGLFGYALIAAGTLRLIEVCFVLNDKPTPPGTVRIFQHLPPYLLTLGGTLFMSATDEELRNADGKGIDHVSYALFDFSLSFLLYLIITFLVHLYSNSGKNAQLNKQNDVNAEERGYSKLEQNGHANADDDDGPEAYELTERESESDEGRKVGGDEIDWMDRGNAGGSGGVRL
;
A
#
# COMPACT_ATOMS: atom_id res chain seq x y z
N MET A 1 -8.06 21.49 -27.99
CA MET A 1 -7.57 20.92 -26.71
C MET A 1 -6.52 21.82 -26.04
N LEU A 2 -5.46 22.24 -26.75
CA LEU A 2 -4.39 23.12 -26.23
C LEU A 2 -4.89 24.42 -25.58
N ARG A 3 -5.87 25.11 -26.19
CA ARG A 3 -6.50 26.34 -25.65
C ARG A 3 -7.19 26.15 -24.29
N ARG A 4 -7.80 24.98 -24.05
CA ARG A 4 -8.48 24.69 -22.78
C ARG A 4 -7.48 24.38 -21.67
N THR A 5 -6.42 23.62 -21.99
CA THR A 5 -5.33 23.31 -21.04
C THR A 5 -4.54 24.55 -20.62
N LEU A 6 -4.29 25.48 -21.56
CA LEU A 6 -3.67 26.77 -21.25
C LEU A 6 -4.58 27.62 -20.34
N LEU A 7 -5.90 27.61 -20.54
CA LEU A 7 -6.84 28.35 -19.68
C LEU A 7 -6.78 27.87 -18.22
N TYR A 8 -6.78 26.54 -17.99
CA TYR A 8 -6.69 25.98 -16.65
C TYR A 8 -5.32 26.22 -15.99
N ALA A 9 -4.24 26.18 -16.77
CA ALA A 9 -2.90 26.50 -16.29
C ALA A 9 -2.75 27.98 -15.89
N SER A 10 -3.30 28.90 -16.68
CA SER A 10 -3.32 30.33 -16.37
C SER A 10 -4.11 30.64 -15.10
N CYS A 11 -5.26 29.97 -14.90
CA CYS A 11 -6.03 30.11 -13.66
C CYS A 11 -5.25 29.56 -12.44
N ALA A 12 -4.49 28.47 -12.59
CA ALA A 12 -3.67 27.92 -11.51
C ALA A 12 -2.49 28.85 -11.13
N VAL A 13 -1.86 29.51 -12.11
CA VAL A 13 -0.80 30.50 -11.85
C VAL A 13 -1.35 31.76 -11.17
N LEU A 14 -2.54 32.23 -11.56
CA LEU A 14 -3.21 33.37 -10.92
C LEU A 14 -3.65 33.06 -9.48
N ALA A 15 -4.10 31.83 -9.20
CA ALA A 15 -4.41 31.37 -7.86
C ALA A 15 -3.15 31.25 -6.97
N ALA A 16 -2.03 30.77 -7.53
CA ALA A 16 -0.76 30.70 -6.82
C ALA A 16 -0.20 32.10 -6.47
N ALA A 17 -0.43 33.10 -7.33
CA ALA A 17 -0.02 34.48 -7.05
C ALA A 17 -0.85 35.16 -5.95
N HIS A 18 -2.12 34.77 -5.76
CA HIS A 18 -2.99 35.31 -4.70
C HIS A 18 -2.79 34.63 -3.34
N ALA A 19 -2.21 33.43 -3.28
CA ALA A 19 -1.97 32.72 -2.02
C ALA A 19 -0.82 33.32 -1.18
N HIS A 20 -0.13 34.36 -1.68
CA HIS A 20 1.16 34.80 -1.14
C HIS A 20 1.10 36.04 -0.22
N ALA A 21 -0.08 36.52 0.18
CA ALA A 21 -0.17 37.75 0.96
C ALA A 21 -1.34 37.78 1.98
N HIS A 22 -1.12 37.29 3.20
CA HIS A 22 -1.92 37.67 4.38
C HIS A 22 -1.08 37.68 5.66
N GLU A 23 -1.40 38.58 6.59
CA GLU A 23 -0.80 38.70 7.92
C GLU A 23 -1.07 37.44 8.75
N HIS A 24 -0.01 36.81 9.28
CA HIS A 24 -0.15 35.74 10.25
C HIS A 24 -0.56 36.34 11.59
N HIS A 25 -1.75 35.97 12.10
CA HIS A 25 -2.08 36.19 13.49
C HIS A 25 -1.02 35.50 14.37
N ASN A 26 -0.50 36.21 15.38
CA ASN A 26 0.61 35.79 16.21
C ASN A 26 0.18 34.74 17.25
N VAL A 27 -0.34 33.60 16.78
CA VAL A 27 -0.82 32.49 17.60
C VAL A 27 0.36 31.60 17.96
N THR A 28 0.57 31.37 19.25
CA THR A 28 1.69 30.56 19.77
C THR A 28 1.29 29.14 20.14
N GLN A 29 0.00 28.89 20.41
CA GLN A 29 -0.53 27.58 20.81
C GLN A 29 -1.91 27.33 20.17
N ILE A 30 -2.27 26.05 20.01
CA ILE A 30 -3.61 25.66 19.54
C ILE A 30 -4.56 25.72 20.73
N ASP A 31 -5.66 26.45 20.58
CA ASP A 31 -6.77 26.41 21.53
C ASP A 31 -7.75 25.28 21.14
N GLU A 32 -7.71 24.19 21.90
CA GLU A 32 -8.59 23.03 21.69
C GLU A 32 -10.06 23.31 22.04
N GLY A 33 -10.34 24.35 22.85
CA GLY A 33 -11.70 24.77 23.18
C GLY A 33 -12.45 25.37 21.99
N VAL A 34 -11.71 25.87 20.98
CA VAL A 34 -12.31 26.33 19.72
C VAL A 34 -12.47 25.13 18.79
N PRO A 35 -13.69 24.86 18.27
CA PRO A 35 -13.91 23.74 17.37
C PRO A 35 -13.24 23.96 16.01
N ILE A 36 -12.93 22.84 15.34
CA ILE A 36 -12.55 22.83 13.93
C ILE A 36 -13.78 23.24 13.11
N ASP A 37 -13.63 24.22 12.22
CA ASP A 37 -14.74 24.70 11.40
C ASP A 37 -14.94 23.87 10.11
N GLY A 38 -16.07 24.11 9.44
CA GLY A 38 -16.42 23.42 8.20
C GLY A 38 -15.41 23.61 7.06
N LEU A 39 -14.71 24.75 7.01
CA LEU A 39 -13.71 25.01 5.98
C LEU A 39 -12.46 24.15 6.18
N ILE A 40 -12.02 23.95 7.43
CA ILE A 40 -10.93 23.00 7.73
C ILE A 40 -11.36 21.56 7.44
N TYR A 41 -12.59 21.16 7.74
CA TYR A 41 -13.07 19.82 7.36
C TYR A 41 -13.09 19.64 5.83
N LEU A 42 -13.55 20.64 5.07
CA LEU A 42 -13.51 20.63 3.61
C LEU A 42 -12.08 20.59 3.07
N HIS A 43 -11.17 21.38 3.66
CA HIS A 43 -9.74 21.35 3.36
C HIS A 43 -9.18 19.94 3.57
N GLY A 44 -9.32 19.38 4.78
CA GLY A 44 -8.78 18.07 5.15
C GLY A 44 -9.33 16.94 4.28
N GLY A 45 -10.66 16.90 4.08
CA GLY A 45 -11.31 15.90 3.24
C GLY A 45 -10.88 15.98 1.77
N LEU A 46 -10.89 17.19 1.18
CA LEU A 46 -10.48 17.38 -0.21
C LEU A 46 -9.00 17.06 -0.42
N GLN A 47 -8.11 17.56 0.46
CA GLN A 47 -6.67 17.30 0.35
C GLN A 47 -6.36 15.81 0.53
N THR A 48 -7.01 15.13 1.48
CA THR A 48 -6.83 13.69 1.68
C THR A 48 -7.24 12.89 0.44
N PHE A 49 -8.38 13.22 -0.17
CA PHE A 49 -8.79 12.58 -1.42
C PHE A 49 -7.80 12.86 -2.57
N LEU A 50 -7.35 14.09 -2.72
CA LEU A 50 -6.43 14.46 -3.80
C LEU A 50 -5.08 13.78 -3.64
N TRP A 51 -4.43 13.91 -2.48
CA TRP A 51 -3.09 13.38 -2.24
C TRP A 51 -3.07 11.86 -2.05
N GLY A 52 -4.08 11.30 -1.39
CA GLY A 52 -4.19 9.86 -1.13
C GLY A 52 -4.67 9.04 -2.33
N ILE A 53 -5.50 9.62 -3.20
CA ILE A 53 -6.17 8.87 -4.28
C ILE A 53 -5.93 9.50 -5.66
N SER A 54 -6.37 10.73 -5.89
CA SER A 54 -6.46 11.27 -7.25
C SER A 54 -5.10 11.61 -7.90
N PHE A 55 -4.17 12.22 -7.17
CA PHE A 55 -2.81 12.50 -7.64
C PHE A 55 -2.03 11.20 -7.95
N PRO A 56 -2.04 10.17 -7.08
CA PRO A 56 -1.47 8.87 -7.39
C PRO A 56 -2.06 8.22 -8.66
N ILE A 57 -3.39 8.28 -8.86
CA ILE A 57 -4.04 7.82 -10.10
C ILE A 57 -3.48 8.58 -11.31
N GLY A 58 -3.45 9.91 -11.22
CA GLY A 58 -2.89 10.76 -12.25
C GLY A 58 -1.44 10.41 -12.59
N MET A 59 -0.60 10.16 -11.57
CA MET A 59 0.79 9.72 -11.73
C MET A 59 0.86 8.38 -12.48
N VAL A 60 0.11 7.36 -12.04
CA VAL A 60 0.09 6.03 -12.67
C VAL A 60 -0.34 6.12 -14.14
N LEU A 61 -1.37 6.89 -14.45
CA LEU A 61 -1.80 7.16 -15.83
C LEU A 61 -0.69 7.82 -16.66
N GLY A 62 0.15 8.66 -16.03
CA GLY A 62 1.33 9.25 -16.68
C GLY A 62 2.43 8.23 -16.95
N LEU A 63 2.67 7.30 -16.03
CA LEU A 63 3.63 6.21 -16.18
C LEU A 63 3.22 5.27 -17.32
N SER A 64 1.93 4.90 -17.39
CA SER A 64 1.38 4.05 -18.44
C SER A 64 1.15 4.77 -19.78
N LYS A 65 1.45 6.08 -19.86
CA LYS A 65 1.25 6.93 -21.05
C LYS A 65 -0.22 7.02 -21.50
N SER A 66 -1.15 7.02 -20.56
CA SER A 66 -2.57 7.23 -20.81
C SER A 66 -2.89 8.69 -21.16
N LYS A 67 -3.85 8.89 -22.09
CA LYS A 67 -4.35 10.22 -22.48
C LYS A 67 -5.03 10.98 -21.34
N TYR A 68 -5.49 10.28 -20.30
CA TYR A 68 -6.19 10.84 -19.15
C TYR A 68 -5.28 11.47 -18.09
N HIS A 69 -3.96 11.25 -18.18
CA HIS A 69 -2.98 11.83 -17.26
C HIS A 69 -3.11 13.36 -17.15
N VAL A 70 -3.04 14.07 -18.28
CA VAL A 70 -3.03 15.54 -18.27
C VAL A 70 -4.35 16.12 -17.78
N PRO A 71 -5.54 15.71 -18.29
CA PRO A 71 -6.81 16.23 -17.77
C PRO A 71 -6.99 16.03 -16.27
N LEU A 72 -6.70 14.84 -15.74
CA LEU A 72 -6.87 14.54 -14.32
C LEU A 72 -5.91 15.39 -13.47
N GLN A 73 -4.64 15.49 -13.85
CA GLN A 73 -3.67 16.30 -13.10
C GLN A 73 -3.98 17.80 -13.15
N SER A 74 -4.54 18.31 -14.25
CA SER A 74 -5.01 19.70 -14.30
C SER A 74 -6.17 19.94 -13.32
N ILE A 75 -7.15 19.03 -13.25
CA ILE A 75 -8.26 19.12 -12.30
C ILE A 75 -7.73 19.03 -10.86
N ASN A 76 -6.88 18.05 -10.57
CA ASN A 76 -6.29 17.87 -9.24
C ASN A 76 -5.51 19.10 -8.79
N THR A 77 -4.74 19.72 -9.68
CA THR A 77 -3.99 20.94 -9.38
C THR A 77 -4.93 22.08 -8.98
N VAL A 78 -6.00 22.32 -9.75
CA VAL A 78 -6.97 23.36 -9.43
C VAL A 78 -7.65 23.08 -8.09
N LEU A 79 -8.14 21.85 -7.89
CA LEU A 79 -8.77 21.46 -6.62
C LEU A 79 -7.80 21.53 -5.44
N CYS A 80 -6.51 21.26 -5.65
CA CYS A 80 -5.49 21.40 -4.61
C CYS A 80 -5.35 22.85 -4.15
N PHE A 81 -5.32 23.81 -5.07
CA PHE A 81 -5.29 25.23 -4.72
C PHE A 81 -6.60 25.71 -4.06
N VAL A 82 -7.76 25.18 -4.49
CA VAL A 82 -9.05 25.44 -3.81
C VAL A 82 -9.02 24.89 -2.38
N GLY A 83 -8.52 23.68 -2.18
CA GLY A 83 -8.35 23.12 -0.84
C GLY A 83 -7.40 23.96 0.00
N MET A 84 -6.26 24.39 -0.56
CA MET A 84 -5.33 25.30 0.13
C MET A 84 -6.01 26.61 0.53
N TYR A 85 -6.85 27.18 -0.33
CA TYR A 85 -7.61 28.38 -0.01
C TYR A 85 -8.48 28.18 1.23
N PHE A 86 -9.24 27.07 1.32
CA PHE A 86 -10.02 26.75 2.52
C PHE A 86 -9.17 26.65 3.80
N GLY A 87 -7.97 26.07 3.68
CA GLY A 87 -7.03 25.92 4.79
C GLY A 87 -6.38 27.22 5.27
N HIS A 88 -6.43 28.31 4.49
CA HIS A 88 -5.88 29.63 4.88
C HIS A 88 -6.97 30.66 5.22
N HIS A 89 -8.23 30.43 4.81
CA HIS A 89 -9.34 31.37 4.96
C HIS A 89 -10.41 30.86 5.93
N HIS A 90 -10.05 29.95 6.82
CA HIS A 90 -10.94 29.44 7.85
C HIS A 90 -11.06 30.44 9.02
N GLY A 91 -12.21 30.46 9.69
CA GLY A 91 -12.51 31.36 10.80
C GLY A 91 -12.49 30.69 12.18
N GLY A 92 -12.40 29.36 12.22
CA GLY A 92 -12.39 28.56 13.44
C GLY A 92 -11.02 28.48 14.13
N ARG A 93 -10.73 27.31 14.74
CA ARG A 93 -9.48 27.02 15.44
C ARG A 93 -8.25 27.48 14.66
N GLN A 94 -7.40 28.29 15.30
CA GLN A 94 -6.17 28.82 14.71
C GLN A 94 -4.98 27.92 15.05
N TYR A 95 -3.99 27.89 14.14
CA TYR A 95 -2.81 27.04 14.26
C TYR A 95 -1.53 27.89 14.22
N PRO A 96 -0.56 27.65 15.13
CA PRO A 96 0.77 28.27 15.03
C PRO A 96 1.51 27.74 13.79
N GLU A 97 2.70 28.29 13.50
CA GLU A 97 3.61 27.70 12.50
C GLU A 97 3.86 26.22 12.83
N THR A 98 3.64 25.36 11.84
CA THR A 98 3.65 23.90 11.98
C THR A 98 4.48 23.25 10.88
N VAL A 99 4.89 22.00 11.12
CA VAL A 99 5.53 21.16 10.09
C VAL A 99 4.62 20.94 8.87
N HIS A 100 3.30 20.92 9.07
CA HIS A 100 2.33 20.87 7.98
C HIS A 100 2.37 22.12 7.10
N GLY A 101 2.41 23.31 7.71
CA GLY A 101 2.53 24.58 7.00
C GLY A 101 3.86 24.71 6.25
N LEU A 102 4.97 24.30 6.88
CA LEU A 102 6.28 24.26 6.23
C LEU A 102 6.30 23.29 5.03
N MET A 103 5.80 22.06 5.22
CA MET A 103 5.75 21.06 4.16
C MET A 103 4.78 21.50 3.04
N ALA A 104 3.67 22.16 3.36
CA ALA A 104 2.77 22.76 2.38
C ALA A 104 3.53 23.76 1.48
N LYS A 105 4.30 24.68 2.06
CA LYS A 105 5.13 25.65 1.32
C LYS A 105 6.08 24.93 0.35
N ILE A 106 6.75 23.86 0.80
CA ILE A 106 7.65 23.04 -0.04
C ILE A 106 6.88 22.36 -1.18
N ILE A 107 5.78 21.67 -0.86
CA ILE A 107 4.98 20.93 -1.84
C ILE A 107 4.35 21.86 -2.87
N THR A 108 3.95 23.08 -2.49
CA THR A 108 3.44 24.07 -3.44
C THR A 108 4.48 24.40 -4.52
N TRP A 109 5.73 24.64 -4.15
CA TRP A 109 6.80 24.87 -5.13
C TRP A 109 7.08 23.65 -6.00
N VAL A 110 7.05 22.45 -5.42
CA VAL A 110 7.19 21.20 -6.16
C VAL A 110 6.04 21.02 -7.16
N LEU A 111 4.80 21.30 -6.76
CA LEU A 111 3.61 21.19 -7.61
C LEU A 111 3.64 22.21 -8.75
N VAL A 112 3.93 23.49 -8.46
CA VAL A 112 4.08 24.55 -9.46
C VAL A 112 5.16 24.19 -10.48
N SER A 113 6.31 23.69 -10.00
CA SER A 113 7.39 23.21 -10.86
C SER A 113 6.92 22.05 -11.74
N GLN A 114 6.25 21.06 -11.16
CA GLN A 114 5.76 19.89 -11.88
C GLN A 114 4.74 20.25 -12.98
N VAL A 115 3.85 21.21 -12.69
CA VAL A 115 2.89 21.76 -13.66
C VAL A 115 3.61 22.54 -14.76
N GLY A 116 4.56 23.40 -14.41
CA GLY A 116 5.37 24.15 -15.38
C GLY A 116 6.13 23.24 -16.35
N LEU A 117 6.79 22.21 -15.83
CA LEU A 117 7.45 21.18 -16.65
C LEU A 117 6.44 20.43 -17.54
N GLY A 118 5.27 20.08 -16.99
CA GLY A 118 4.20 19.41 -17.74
C GLY A 118 3.67 20.26 -18.90
N ILE A 119 3.48 21.56 -18.70
CA ILE A 119 3.09 22.52 -19.74
C ILE A 119 4.18 22.59 -20.80
N PHE A 120 5.45 22.80 -20.40
CA PHE A 120 6.58 22.84 -21.32
C PHE A 120 6.63 21.59 -22.22
N LEU A 121 6.51 20.40 -21.63
CA LEU A 121 6.50 19.14 -22.37
C LEU A 121 5.33 19.00 -23.34
N LYS A 122 4.19 19.64 -23.03
CA LYS A 122 2.97 19.61 -23.85
C LYS A 122 2.99 20.64 -24.99
N LEU A 123 3.79 21.69 -24.87
CA LEU A 123 3.96 22.71 -25.91
C LEU A 123 4.88 22.26 -27.05
N HIS A 124 5.58 21.12 -26.92
CA HIS A 124 6.45 20.56 -27.97
C HIS A 124 7.55 21.51 -28.45
N ILE A 125 8.09 22.34 -27.54
CA ILE A 125 9.18 23.28 -27.82
C ILE A 125 10.52 22.62 -27.47
N LEU A 126 11.60 22.98 -28.18
CA LEU A 126 12.98 22.53 -27.88
C LEU A 126 13.13 21.00 -27.81
N GLU A 127 12.48 20.28 -28.72
CA GLU A 127 12.36 18.82 -28.69
C GLU A 127 13.69 18.07 -28.76
N LYS A 128 14.69 18.63 -29.46
CA LYS A 128 16.00 17.99 -29.66
C LYS A 128 17.05 18.38 -28.62
N SER A 129 16.91 19.53 -27.96
CA SER A 129 17.93 20.08 -27.05
C SER A 129 17.59 19.87 -25.57
N ILE A 130 16.44 20.39 -25.12
CA ILE A 130 16.10 20.47 -23.69
C ILE A 130 15.14 19.34 -23.28
N ARG A 131 14.19 18.98 -24.16
CA ARG A 131 13.15 17.98 -23.85
C ARG A 131 13.69 16.63 -23.35
N PRO A 132 14.80 16.07 -23.88
CA PRO A 132 15.35 14.80 -23.39
C PRO A 132 15.73 14.82 -21.90
N TRP A 133 16.09 15.98 -21.36
CA TRP A 133 16.43 16.18 -19.95
C TRP A 133 15.20 16.45 -19.08
N VAL A 134 14.21 17.17 -19.62
CA VAL A 134 13.00 17.54 -18.87
C VAL A 134 12.08 16.34 -18.65
N VAL A 135 11.97 15.42 -19.60
CA VAL A 135 11.14 14.21 -19.46
C VAL A 135 11.50 13.35 -18.24
N PRO A 136 12.78 12.92 -18.04
CA PRO A 136 13.15 12.13 -16.87
C PRO A 136 13.01 12.94 -15.58
N PHE A 137 13.31 14.24 -15.57
CA PHE A 137 13.16 15.09 -14.39
C PHE A 137 11.70 15.22 -13.95
N HIS A 138 10.79 15.54 -14.89
CA HIS A 138 9.35 15.55 -14.64
C HIS A 138 8.83 14.18 -14.16
N SER A 139 9.35 13.10 -14.74
CA SER A 139 8.99 11.74 -14.29
C SER A 139 9.49 11.43 -12.89
N PHE A 140 10.69 11.90 -12.52
CA PHE A 140 11.28 11.67 -11.20
C PHE A 140 10.46 12.37 -10.13
N ILE A 141 10.22 13.68 -10.29
CA ILE A 141 9.40 14.47 -9.36
C ILE A 141 8.01 13.86 -9.23
N GLY A 142 7.36 13.50 -10.35
CA GLY A 142 6.03 12.91 -10.31
C GLY A 142 5.95 11.60 -9.51
N LYS A 143 7.02 10.79 -9.50
CA LYS A 143 7.08 9.53 -8.77
C LYS A 143 7.26 9.70 -7.26
N THR A 144 7.70 10.87 -6.78
CA THR A 144 7.81 11.14 -5.34
C THR A 144 6.49 11.61 -4.71
N PHE A 145 5.47 11.93 -5.53
CA PHE A 145 4.21 12.49 -5.04
C PHE A 145 3.45 11.60 -4.06
N PRO A 146 3.41 10.26 -4.18
CA PRO A 146 2.79 9.42 -3.17
C PRO A 146 3.44 9.60 -1.79
N VAL A 147 4.77 9.72 -1.73
CA VAL A 147 5.50 9.90 -0.46
C VAL A 147 5.29 11.31 0.09
N LEU A 148 5.39 12.34 -0.76
CA LEU A 148 5.18 13.74 -0.36
C LEU A 148 3.73 13.97 0.11
N GLY A 149 2.76 13.44 -0.64
CA GLY A 149 1.34 13.51 -0.32
C GLY A 149 1.00 12.76 0.97
N TRP A 150 1.52 11.54 1.13
CA TRP A 150 1.40 10.77 2.38
C TRP A 150 1.90 11.58 3.57
N THR A 151 3.13 12.11 3.49
CA THR A 151 3.74 12.92 4.55
C THR A 151 2.89 14.16 4.86
N GLN A 152 2.39 14.86 3.84
CA GLN A 152 1.54 16.04 4.02
C GLN A 152 0.22 15.73 4.72
N MET A 153 -0.41 14.61 4.37
CA MET A 153 -1.65 14.16 5.01
C MET A 153 -1.40 13.83 6.49
N LEU A 154 -0.32 13.12 6.81
CA LEU A 154 0.04 12.82 8.21
C LEU A 154 0.31 14.08 9.01
N PHE A 155 1.09 15.02 8.48
CA PHE A 155 1.30 16.31 9.15
C PHE A 155 0.01 17.10 9.31
N GLY A 156 -0.95 16.95 8.39
CA GLY A 156 -2.28 17.54 8.49
C GLY A 156 -3.06 16.98 9.68
N VAL A 157 -3.10 15.66 9.85
CA VAL A 157 -3.74 14.99 11.00
C VAL A 157 -3.09 15.43 12.31
N VAL A 158 -1.75 15.36 12.38
CA VAL A 158 -0.97 15.80 13.55
C VAL A 158 -1.26 17.26 13.90
N THR A 159 -1.34 18.14 12.90
CA THR A 159 -1.63 19.57 13.11
C THR A 159 -3.07 19.81 13.57
N ALA A 160 -4.04 19.13 12.97
CA ALA A 160 -5.46 19.28 13.31
C ALA A 160 -5.76 18.82 14.75
N LEU A 161 -5.08 17.76 15.20
CA LEU A 161 -5.24 17.19 16.53
C LEU A 161 -4.30 17.79 17.58
N GLY A 162 -3.28 18.54 17.16
CA GLY A 162 -2.35 19.21 18.07
C GLY A 162 -1.26 18.32 18.67
N TYR A 163 -1.04 17.12 18.11
CA TYR A 163 -0.08 16.15 18.62
C TYR A 163 1.37 16.43 18.18
N CYS A 164 2.28 15.60 18.70
CA CYS A 164 3.68 15.48 18.32
C CYS A 164 4.50 16.73 18.55
N ARG A 165 4.31 17.37 19.71
CA ARG A 165 5.02 18.59 20.12
C ARG A 165 5.80 18.38 21.41
N GLY A 166 6.84 19.20 21.58
CA GLY A 166 7.67 19.17 22.79
C GLY A 166 8.29 17.79 23.05
N GLY A 167 8.14 17.29 24.28
CA GLY A 167 8.70 15.99 24.70
C GLY A 167 8.13 14.76 23.99
N HIS A 168 7.01 14.88 23.28
CA HIS A 168 6.35 13.77 22.57
C HIS A 168 6.88 13.57 21.15
N LEU A 169 7.66 14.52 20.60
CA LEU A 169 8.08 14.51 19.20
C LEU A 169 8.84 13.23 18.81
N GLY A 170 9.78 12.77 19.64
CA GLY A 170 10.57 11.57 19.35
C GLY A 170 9.72 10.30 19.30
N GLN A 171 8.78 10.16 20.23
CA GLN A 171 7.85 9.03 20.28
C GLN A 171 6.93 9.03 19.06
N CYS A 172 6.34 10.18 18.73
CA CYS A 172 5.54 10.36 17.53
C CYS A 172 6.32 10.04 16.25
N ALA A 173 7.52 10.61 16.09
CA ALA A 173 8.34 10.41 14.89
C ALA A 173 8.65 8.92 14.70
N ALA A 174 8.99 8.20 15.77
CA ALA A 174 9.23 6.76 15.70
C ALA A 174 8.00 5.99 15.17
N HIS A 175 6.79 6.28 15.68
CA HIS A 175 5.55 5.60 15.29
C HIS A 175 5.16 5.92 13.85
N TYR A 176 5.15 7.20 13.50
CA TYR A 176 4.77 7.65 12.16
C TYR A 176 5.77 7.21 11.09
N ILE A 177 7.09 7.29 11.34
CA ILE A 177 8.11 6.87 10.37
C ILE A 177 8.09 5.35 10.18
N MET A 178 8.13 4.57 11.27
CA MET A 178 8.19 3.11 11.17
C MET A 178 6.90 2.51 10.62
N GLY A 179 5.73 2.98 11.06
CA GLY A 179 4.47 2.47 10.54
C GLY A 179 4.25 2.84 9.07
N SER A 180 4.66 4.05 8.66
CA SER A 180 4.72 4.42 7.24
C SER A 180 5.70 3.56 6.45
N ALA A 181 6.84 3.17 7.04
CA ALA A 181 7.81 2.30 6.40
C ALA A 181 7.24 0.88 6.16
N PHE A 182 6.46 0.33 7.08
CA PHE A 182 5.77 -0.95 6.87
C PHE A 182 4.72 -0.88 5.74
N ILE A 183 3.91 0.19 5.68
CA ILE A 183 2.97 0.43 4.57
C ILE A 183 3.73 0.61 3.25
N GLY A 184 4.82 1.37 3.25
CA GLY A 184 5.69 1.56 2.09
C GLY A 184 6.31 0.24 1.60
N TYR A 185 6.78 -0.59 2.54
CA TYR A 185 7.30 -1.92 2.21
C TYR A 185 6.21 -2.83 1.64
N ALA A 186 5.00 -2.82 2.21
CA ALA A 186 3.85 -3.52 1.63
C ALA A 186 3.56 -3.07 0.18
N ALA A 187 3.60 -1.77 -0.10
CA ALA A 187 3.45 -1.25 -1.45
C ALA A 187 4.54 -1.75 -2.40
N ILE A 188 5.80 -1.77 -1.96
CA ILE A 188 6.92 -2.34 -2.72
C ILE A 188 6.71 -3.83 -2.97
N MET A 189 6.26 -4.60 -1.98
CA MET A 189 5.94 -6.01 -2.15
C MET A 189 4.85 -6.23 -3.19
N VAL A 190 3.77 -5.45 -3.18
CA VAL A 190 2.69 -5.55 -4.19
C VAL A 190 3.21 -5.20 -5.58
N ILE A 191 4.05 -4.16 -5.71
CA ILE A 191 4.72 -3.82 -6.98
C ILE A 191 5.59 -4.98 -7.45
N MET A 192 6.42 -5.55 -6.57
CA MET A 192 7.30 -6.68 -6.91
C MET A 192 6.50 -7.90 -7.35
N LEU A 193 5.39 -8.18 -6.66
CA LEU A 193 4.50 -9.30 -6.92
C LEU A 193 3.85 -9.23 -8.31
N HIS A 194 3.42 -8.05 -8.76
CA HIS A 194 2.68 -7.92 -10.03
C HIS A 194 3.53 -7.51 -11.22
N VAL A 195 4.56 -6.69 -11.00
CA VAL A 195 5.34 -6.08 -12.10
C VAL A 195 6.86 -6.16 -11.92
N GLY A 196 7.35 -6.59 -10.75
CA GLY A 196 8.78 -6.63 -10.45
C GLY A 196 9.54 -7.81 -11.04
N HIS A 197 8.85 -8.88 -11.45
CA HIS A 197 9.48 -10.12 -11.91
C HIS A 197 10.52 -9.90 -13.02
N GLN A 198 10.16 -9.19 -14.10
CA GLN A 198 11.08 -8.91 -15.21
C GLN A 198 12.34 -8.16 -14.78
N TRP A 199 12.22 -7.28 -13.78
CA TRP A 199 13.35 -6.51 -13.28
C TRP A 199 14.28 -7.38 -12.39
N LEU A 200 13.71 -8.25 -11.56
CA LEU A 200 14.46 -9.22 -10.76
C LEU A 200 15.24 -10.20 -11.66
N GLU A 201 14.60 -10.71 -12.72
CA GLU A 201 15.25 -11.59 -13.70
C GLU A 201 16.43 -10.91 -14.40
N ARG A 202 16.24 -9.69 -14.92
CA ARG A 202 17.30 -8.93 -15.60
C ARG A 202 18.49 -8.62 -14.69
N THR A 203 18.25 -8.44 -13.40
CA THR A 203 19.31 -8.12 -12.43
C THR A 203 19.94 -9.37 -11.81
N GLY A 204 19.36 -10.56 -12.01
CA GLY A 204 19.81 -11.80 -11.39
C GLY A 204 19.69 -11.78 -9.85
N ARG A 205 18.80 -10.96 -9.30
CA ARG A 205 18.61 -10.78 -7.86
C ARG A 205 17.25 -11.33 -7.42
N SER A 206 17.19 -11.92 -6.23
CA SER A 206 15.93 -12.21 -5.56
C SER A 206 15.40 -10.98 -4.84
N GLN A 207 14.10 -10.96 -4.55
CA GLN A 207 13.52 -9.92 -3.72
C GLN A 207 14.17 -9.90 -2.33
N GLU A 208 14.47 -11.07 -1.77
CA GLU A 208 15.03 -11.24 -0.45
C GLU A 208 16.45 -10.66 -0.34
N MET A 209 17.22 -10.62 -1.43
CA MET A 209 18.51 -9.89 -1.48
C MET A 209 18.32 -8.39 -1.20
N LEU A 210 17.26 -7.79 -1.75
CA LEU A 210 16.96 -6.37 -1.56
C LEU A 210 16.41 -6.11 -0.17
N ASP A 211 15.46 -6.93 0.26
CA ASP A 211 14.83 -6.82 1.58
C ASP A 211 15.89 -6.98 2.68
N SER A 212 16.79 -7.95 2.55
CA SER A 212 17.90 -8.16 3.50
C SER A 212 18.90 -7.00 3.49
N SER A 213 19.11 -6.35 2.34
CA SER A 213 19.98 -5.16 2.24
C SER A 213 19.39 -3.96 2.98
N VAL A 214 18.08 -3.72 2.84
CA VAL A 214 17.40 -2.65 3.57
C VAL A 214 17.37 -2.94 5.06
N ILE A 215 17.02 -4.17 5.45
CA ILE A 215 17.04 -4.63 6.84
C ILE A 215 18.44 -4.44 7.46
N MET A 216 19.50 -4.77 6.70
CA MET A 216 20.88 -4.58 7.17
C MET A 216 21.20 -3.11 7.44
N VAL A 217 20.97 -2.25 6.46
CA VAL A 217 21.29 -0.80 6.57
C VAL A 217 20.47 -0.16 7.68
N TRP A 218 19.17 -0.45 7.73
CA TRP A 218 18.30 0.07 8.79
C TRP A 218 18.72 -0.41 10.17
N GLY A 219 19.06 -1.70 10.30
CA GLY A 219 19.54 -2.27 11.56
C GLY A 219 20.82 -1.60 12.07
N ILE A 220 21.76 -1.28 11.16
CA ILE A 220 22.98 -0.54 11.51
C ILE A 220 22.62 0.85 12.05
N ILE A 221 21.80 1.60 11.31
CA ILE A 221 21.37 2.93 11.73
C ILE A 221 20.71 2.85 13.11
N ASN A 222 19.70 2.00 13.26
CA ASN A 222 18.94 1.85 14.50
C ASN A 222 19.83 1.48 15.70
N THR A 223 20.80 0.58 15.51
CA THR A 223 21.75 0.18 16.57
C THR A 223 22.54 1.36 17.12
N PHE A 224 22.96 2.28 16.25
CA PHE A 224 23.86 3.38 16.63
C PHE A 224 23.15 4.72 16.88
N THR A 225 21.86 4.84 16.57
CA THR A 225 21.09 6.08 16.77
C THR A 225 20.09 6.02 17.91
N GLU A 226 19.74 4.84 18.44
CA GLU A 226 18.67 4.71 19.44
C GLU A 226 19.02 5.35 20.79
N HIS A 227 20.27 5.20 21.24
CA HIS A 227 20.71 5.78 22.51
C HIS A 227 21.12 7.25 22.33
N HIS A 228 20.34 8.16 22.91
CA HIS A 228 20.55 9.61 22.81
C HIS A 228 21.39 10.20 23.97
N GLY A 229 22.11 9.36 24.72
CA GLY A 229 22.90 9.73 25.88
C GLY A 229 22.18 9.50 27.22
N GLY A 230 22.92 9.63 28.33
CA GLY A 230 22.42 9.36 29.68
C GLY A 230 22.50 7.90 30.11
N PRO A 231 21.87 7.51 31.24
CA PRO A 231 21.83 6.12 31.67
C PRO A 231 20.98 5.27 30.72
N TRP A 232 21.42 4.05 30.43
CA TRP A 232 20.66 3.11 29.63
C TRP A 232 19.34 2.73 30.30
N THR A 233 18.24 2.89 29.56
CA THR A 233 16.92 2.40 29.97
C THR A 233 16.64 1.02 29.39
N HIS A 234 15.63 0.33 29.93
CA HIS A 234 15.19 -0.96 29.38
C HIS A 234 14.74 -0.82 27.92
N LYS A 235 14.07 0.28 27.60
CA LYS A 235 13.62 0.62 26.24
C LYS A 235 14.79 0.78 25.28
N ASP A 236 15.82 1.55 25.68
CA ASP A 236 17.02 1.75 24.86
C ASP A 236 17.70 0.42 24.54
N MET A 237 17.82 -0.47 25.53
CA MET A 237 18.41 -1.79 25.35
C MET A 237 17.60 -2.66 24.39
N GLN A 238 16.27 -2.72 24.57
CA GLN A 238 15.40 -3.51 23.69
C GLN A 238 15.47 -3.03 22.24
N HIS A 239 15.34 -1.72 22.02
CA HIS A 239 15.36 -1.14 20.68
C HIS A 239 16.75 -1.25 20.02
N THR A 240 17.85 -1.04 20.78
CA THR A 240 19.21 -1.22 20.28
C THR A 240 19.46 -2.67 19.88
N MET A 241 19.06 -3.64 20.71
CA MET A 241 19.20 -5.06 20.40
C MET A 241 18.32 -5.50 19.22
N MET A 242 17.16 -4.88 19.01
CA MET A 242 16.36 -5.07 17.80
C MET A 242 17.13 -4.60 16.56
N GLY A 243 17.84 -3.46 16.65
CA GLY A 243 18.78 -3.02 15.61
C GLY A 243 19.86 -4.06 15.31
N VAL A 244 20.46 -4.64 16.37
CA VAL A 244 21.48 -5.68 16.24
C VAL A 244 20.96 -6.91 15.53
N LEU A 245 19.76 -7.37 15.92
CA LEU A 245 19.06 -8.46 15.26
C LEU A 245 18.87 -8.20 13.76
N TRP A 246 18.43 -6.99 13.41
CA TRP A 246 18.18 -6.59 12.04
C TRP A 246 19.45 -6.60 11.20
N TRP A 247 20.55 -5.99 11.66
CA TRP A 247 21.74 -5.97 10.80
C TRP A 247 22.46 -7.30 10.72
N ALA A 248 22.53 -8.06 11.81
CA ALA A 248 23.09 -9.40 11.80
C ALA A 248 22.27 -10.35 10.89
N GLY A 249 20.95 -10.32 11.03
CA GLY A 249 20.03 -11.07 10.18
C GLY A 249 20.09 -10.62 8.73
N GLY A 250 20.14 -9.31 8.47
CA GLY A 250 20.26 -8.75 7.12
C GLY A 250 21.52 -9.22 6.40
N MET A 251 22.67 -9.25 7.07
CA MET A 251 23.89 -9.83 6.51
C MET A 251 23.75 -11.31 6.13
N LEU A 252 23.13 -12.12 7.00
CA LEU A 252 22.84 -13.53 6.69
C LEU A 252 21.90 -13.66 5.48
N GLY A 253 20.85 -12.82 5.43
CA GLY A 253 19.90 -12.80 4.34
C GLY A 253 20.54 -12.45 2.99
N ILE A 254 21.44 -11.46 2.97
CA ILE A 254 22.26 -11.13 1.80
C ILE A 254 23.09 -12.33 1.37
N TRP A 255 23.79 -12.98 2.31
CA TRP A 255 24.66 -14.12 2.01
C TRP A 255 23.90 -15.30 1.39
N LEU A 256 22.74 -15.65 1.94
CA LEU A 256 21.90 -16.75 1.46
C LEU A 256 21.20 -16.44 0.13
N SER A 257 20.88 -15.16 -0.11
CA SER A 257 20.14 -14.72 -1.30
C SER A 257 21.02 -14.48 -2.54
N ARG A 258 22.32 -14.78 -2.47
CA ARG A 258 23.25 -14.60 -3.60
C ARG A 258 22.84 -15.43 -4.80
N ASN A 259 23.18 -14.95 -5.99
CA ASN A 259 22.88 -15.58 -7.28
C ASN A 259 21.37 -15.81 -7.49
N GLY A 260 20.54 -14.87 -7.05
CA GLY A 260 19.09 -14.91 -7.26
C GLY A 260 18.33 -15.92 -6.39
N LYS A 261 18.98 -16.54 -5.40
CA LYS A 261 18.33 -17.50 -4.50
C LYS A 261 17.32 -16.81 -3.58
N ARG A 262 16.18 -17.46 -3.34
CA ARG A 262 15.20 -17.05 -2.33
C ARG A 262 15.73 -17.37 -0.93
N SER A 263 15.23 -16.69 0.09
CA SER A 263 15.66 -16.86 1.48
C SER A 263 14.52 -16.61 2.46
N PHE A 264 14.48 -17.36 3.55
CA PHE A 264 13.49 -17.15 4.59
C PHE A 264 13.85 -16.01 5.57
N VAL A 265 15.09 -15.51 5.52
CA VAL A 265 15.65 -14.66 6.57
C VAL A 265 14.87 -13.37 6.81
N PRO A 266 14.47 -12.58 5.78
CA PRO A 266 13.63 -11.40 6.01
C PRO A 266 12.34 -11.73 6.76
N ALA A 267 11.69 -12.85 6.43
CA ALA A 267 10.46 -13.27 7.07
C ALA A 267 10.67 -13.57 8.56
N VAL A 268 11.75 -14.27 8.92
CA VAL A 268 12.09 -14.58 10.31
C VAL A 268 12.43 -13.33 11.11
N ILE A 269 13.12 -12.35 10.52
CA ILE A 269 13.40 -11.06 11.18
C ILE A 269 12.09 -10.32 11.50
N ILE A 270 11.13 -10.31 10.57
CA ILE A 270 9.81 -9.72 10.80
C ILE A 270 9.05 -10.47 11.91
N ILE A 271 9.11 -11.81 11.95
CA ILE A 271 8.51 -12.60 13.04
C ILE A 271 9.10 -12.22 14.40
N MET A 272 10.43 -12.19 14.51
CA MET A 272 11.11 -11.86 15.77
C MET A 272 10.84 -10.42 16.21
N THR A 273 10.74 -9.49 15.24
CA THR A 273 10.33 -8.11 15.51
C THR A 273 8.91 -8.09 16.07
N GLY A 274 7.97 -8.78 15.42
CA GLY A 274 6.59 -8.88 15.89
C GLY A 274 6.47 -9.49 17.29
N TRP A 275 7.25 -10.53 17.58
CA TRP A 275 7.34 -11.09 18.93
C TRP A 275 7.82 -10.07 19.96
N GLY A 276 8.94 -9.39 19.69
CA GLY A 276 9.47 -8.37 20.59
C GLY A 276 8.48 -7.24 20.88
N MET A 277 7.76 -6.79 19.85
CA MET A 277 6.76 -5.73 19.98
C MET A 277 5.47 -6.21 20.66
N SER A 278 5.08 -7.48 20.49
CA SER A 278 3.91 -8.05 21.16
C SER A 278 4.08 -8.18 22.68
N ALA A 279 5.34 -8.28 23.14
CA ALA A 279 5.71 -8.35 24.54
C ALA A 279 6.12 -6.98 25.13
N HIS A 280 6.03 -5.90 24.35
CA HIS A 280 6.45 -4.57 24.77
C HIS A 280 5.34 -3.90 25.61
N GLU A 281 5.45 -3.99 26.93
CA GLU A 281 4.50 -3.36 27.86
C GLU A 281 4.55 -1.83 27.78
N GLN A 282 3.38 -1.20 27.78
CA GLN A 282 3.19 0.25 27.75
C GLN A 282 2.50 0.73 29.03
N ALA A 283 2.62 2.02 29.32
CA ALA A 283 2.02 2.62 30.52
C ALA A 283 0.48 2.58 30.52
N LEU A 284 -0.15 2.52 29.35
CA LEU A 284 -1.60 2.45 29.18
C LEU A 284 -2.01 1.08 28.65
N MET A 285 -3.07 0.50 29.21
CA MET A 285 -3.59 -0.81 28.80
C MET A 285 -3.98 -0.81 27.31
N ILE A 286 -4.70 0.22 26.85
CA ILE A 286 -5.03 0.37 25.42
C ILE A 286 -3.76 0.36 24.55
N SER A 287 -2.69 1.04 24.97
CA SER A 287 -1.41 1.06 24.25
C SER A 287 -0.74 -0.30 24.19
N SER A 288 -0.70 -1.03 25.31
CA SER A 288 -0.18 -2.40 25.34
C SER A 288 -0.97 -3.33 24.41
N LYS A 289 -2.30 -3.18 24.30
CA LYS A 289 -3.13 -4.00 23.41
C LYS A 289 -2.94 -3.66 21.93
N ILE A 290 -2.86 -2.38 21.56
CA ILE A 290 -2.63 -1.97 20.17
C ILE A 290 -1.21 -2.37 19.72
N HIS A 291 -0.19 -2.18 20.55
CA HIS A 291 1.17 -2.69 20.28
C HIS A 291 1.20 -4.22 20.17
N GLY A 292 0.43 -4.92 21.02
CA GLY A 292 0.22 -6.36 20.92
C GLY A 292 -0.34 -6.80 19.56
N LEU A 293 -1.40 -6.14 19.08
CA LEU A 293 -2.01 -6.40 17.78
C LEU A 293 -1.04 -6.12 16.63
N PHE A 294 -0.27 -5.03 16.71
CA PHE A 294 0.81 -4.75 15.75
C PHE A 294 1.83 -5.90 15.71
N GLY A 295 2.29 -6.37 16.88
CA GLY A 295 3.21 -7.50 16.98
C GLY A 295 2.65 -8.78 16.34
N TYR A 296 1.37 -9.10 16.61
CA TYR A 296 0.70 -10.25 16.00
C TYR A 296 0.55 -10.12 14.48
N ALA A 297 0.26 -8.91 13.96
CA ALA A 297 0.20 -8.66 12.53
C ALA A 297 1.56 -8.95 11.86
N LEU A 298 2.67 -8.51 12.47
CA LEU A 298 4.02 -8.81 11.97
C LEU A 298 4.36 -10.30 12.05
N ILE A 299 4.07 -10.97 13.16
CA ILE A 299 4.27 -12.42 13.28
C ILE A 299 3.51 -13.17 12.18
N ALA A 300 2.23 -12.82 11.97
CA ALA A 300 1.42 -13.42 10.93
C ALA A 300 1.96 -13.11 9.52
N ALA A 301 2.34 -11.86 9.24
CA ALA A 301 2.92 -11.46 7.96
C ALA A 301 4.20 -12.25 7.62
N GLY A 302 5.13 -12.31 8.58
CA GLY A 302 6.37 -13.05 8.42
C GLY A 302 6.16 -14.56 8.32
N THR A 303 5.23 -15.13 9.10
CA THR A 303 4.91 -16.57 9.02
C THR A 303 4.31 -16.93 7.66
N LEU A 304 3.38 -16.13 7.16
CA LEU A 304 2.79 -16.37 5.84
C LEU A 304 3.81 -16.16 4.72
N ARG A 305 4.73 -15.20 4.86
CA ARG A 305 5.83 -15.02 3.89
C ARG A 305 6.80 -16.21 3.90
N LEU A 306 7.11 -16.75 5.08
CA LEU A 306 7.91 -17.97 5.22
C LEU A 306 7.22 -19.14 4.50
N ILE A 307 5.92 -19.32 4.75
CA ILE A 307 5.13 -20.37 4.10
C ILE A 307 5.12 -20.18 2.58
N GLU A 308 4.95 -18.94 2.13
CA GLU A 308 4.94 -18.59 0.71
C GLU A 308 6.24 -19.01 0.02
N VAL A 309 7.39 -18.62 0.59
CA VAL A 309 8.71 -18.89 0.00
C VAL A 309 8.99 -20.40 -0.02
N CYS A 310 8.82 -21.06 1.12
CA CYS A 310 9.25 -22.45 1.30
C CYS A 310 8.29 -23.48 0.69
N PHE A 311 6.97 -23.23 0.72
CA PHE A 311 5.97 -24.25 0.34
C PHE A 311 5.10 -23.85 -0.84
N VAL A 312 4.65 -22.59 -0.91
CA VAL A 312 3.79 -22.15 -2.01
C VAL A 312 4.60 -22.02 -3.30
N LEU A 313 5.78 -21.40 -3.22
CA LEU A 313 6.67 -21.18 -4.36
C LEU A 313 7.80 -22.22 -4.43
N ASN A 314 8.08 -22.97 -3.36
CA ASN A 314 9.17 -23.95 -3.30
C ASN A 314 10.50 -23.35 -3.80
N ASP A 315 10.90 -22.21 -3.22
CA ASP A 315 12.10 -21.44 -3.55
C ASP A 315 12.16 -20.88 -4.98
N LYS A 316 11.08 -20.99 -5.76
CA LYS A 316 11.00 -20.43 -7.12
C LYS A 316 10.48 -18.98 -7.10
N PRO A 317 10.76 -18.18 -8.14
CA PRO A 317 10.07 -16.90 -8.33
C PRO A 317 8.57 -17.11 -8.60
N THR A 318 7.76 -16.10 -8.33
CA THR A 318 6.35 -16.08 -8.75
C THR A 318 6.28 -16.13 -10.28
N PRO A 319 5.56 -17.08 -10.88
CA PRO A 319 5.48 -17.15 -12.34
C PRO A 319 4.69 -15.95 -12.91
N PRO A 320 5.09 -15.40 -14.07
CA PRO A 320 4.41 -14.27 -14.70
C PRO A 320 2.91 -14.49 -14.83
N GLY A 321 2.10 -13.47 -14.48
CA GLY A 321 0.66 -13.49 -14.66
C GLY A 321 -0.13 -14.42 -13.73
N THR A 322 0.53 -15.10 -12.78
CA THR A 322 -0.12 -16.10 -11.89
C THR A 322 0.04 -15.76 -10.41
N VAL A 323 -0.28 -14.52 -10.04
CA VAL A 323 -0.30 -14.09 -8.63
C VAL A 323 -1.38 -14.88 -7.88
N ARG A 324 -0.99 -15.58 -6.82
CA ARG A 324 -1.93 -16.35 -6.00
C ARG A 324 -2.50 -15.49 -4.89
N ILE A 325 -3.76 -15.72 -4.53
CA ILE A 325 -4.45 -14.99 -3.44
C ILE A 325 -3.65 -15.03 -2.12
N PHE A 326 -3.00 -16.16 -1.83
CA PHE A 326 -2.16 -16.32 -0.63
C PHE A 326 -1.04 -15.27 -0.54
N GLN A 327 -0.46 -14.87 -1.67
CA GLN A 327 0.65 -13.91 -1.74
C GLN A 327 0.24 -12.48 -1.41
N HIS A 328 -1.08 -12.20 -1.34
CA HIS A 328 -1.59 -10.91 -0.87
C HIS A 328 -1.65 -10.81 0.64
N LEU A 329 -1.59 -11.92 1.39
CA LEU A 329 -1.70 -11.89 2.84
C LEU A 329 -0.51 -11.20 3.53
N PRO A 330 0.77 -11.51 3.19
CA PRO A 330 1.88 -10.81 3.82
C PRO A 330 1.87 -9.28 3.63
N PRO A 331 1.74 -8.71 2.41
CA PRO A 331 1.72 -7.25 2.26
C PRO A 331 0.46 -6.60 2.86
N TYR A 332 -0.69 -7.28 2.88
CA TYR A 332 -1.86 -6.77 3.60
C TYR A 332 -1.58 -6.67 5.11
N LEU A 333 -1.04 -7.72 5.73
CA LEU A 333 -0.75 -7.72 7.17
C LEU A 333 0.35 -6.72 7.55
N LEU A 334 1.30 -6.44 6.66
CA LEU A 334 2.27 -5.34 6.83
C LEU A 334 1.61 -3.97 6.74
N THR A 335 0.61 -3.80 5.85
CA THR A 335 -0.19 -2.58 5.78
C THR A 335 -0.96 -2.39 7.09
N LEU A 336 -1.60 -3.45 7.58
CA LEU A 336 -2.30 -3.46 8.86
C LEU A 336 -1.36 -3.13 10.04
N GLY A 337 -0.20 -3.80 10.10
CA GLY A 337 0.80 -3.55 11.13
C GLY A 337 1.28 -2.11 11.10
N GLY A 338 1.55 -1.56 9.91
CA GLY A 338 1.93 -0.17 9.77
C GLY A 338 0.85 0.81 10.23
N THR A 339 -0.42 0.56 9.90
CA THR A 339 -1.55 1.38 10.37
C THR A 339 -1.67 1.36 11.89
N LEU A 340 -1.68 0.16 12.50
CA LEU A 340 -1.74 0.00 13.97
C LEU A 340 -0.57 0.67 14.67
N PHE A 341 0.63 0.62 14.08
CA PHE A 341 1.80 1.23 14.71
C PHE A 341 1.76 2.76 14.59
N MET A 342 1.25 3.32 13.50
CA MET A 342 1.10 4.76 13.37
C MET A 342 0.08 5.35 14.34
N SER A 343 -1.01 4.63 14.60
CA SER A 343 -2.09 5.04 15.50
C SER A 343 -1.76 4.83 17.00
N ALA A 344 -0.62 4.20 17.31
CA ALA A 344 -0.25 3.84 18.67
C ALA A 344 0.59 4.91 19.40
N THR A 345 0.47 6.19 19.02
CA THR A 345 1.17 7.25 19.75
C THR A 345 0.59 7.46 21.15
N ASP A 346 1.42 7.89 22.10
CA ASP A 346 0.97 8.10 23.49
C ASP A 346 -0.15 9.14 23.57
N GLU A 347 -0.06 10.21 22.78
CA GLU A 347 -1.05 11.29 22.75
C GLU A 347 -2.39 10.83 22.15
N GLU A 348 -2.36 10.10 21.02
CA GLU A 348 -3.55 9.57 20.37
C GLU A 348 -4.31 8.59 21.27
N LEU A 349 -3.57 7.67 21.89
CA LEU A 349 -4.17 6.63 22.73
C LEU A 349 -4.67 7.17 24.06
N ARG A 350 -4.02 8.18 24.64
CA ARG A 350 -4.56 8.92 25.80
C ARG A 350 -5.86 9.64 25.46
N ASN A 351 -5.92 10.27 24.30
CA ASN A 351 -7.13 10.94 23.83
C ASN A 351 -8.26 9.95 23.54
N ALA A 352 -7.96 8.77 22.98
CA ALA A 352 -8.94 7.71 22.78
C ALA A 352 -9.47 7.16 24.10
N ASP A 353 -8.58 6.84 25.04
CA ASP A 353 -8.92 6.36 26.39
C ASP A 353 -9.74 7.39 27.17
N GLY A 354 -9.36 8.66 27.12
CA GLY A 354 -10.09 9.76 27.75
C GLY A 354 -11.50 9.98 27.19
N LYS A 355 -11.77 9.49 25.97
CA LYS A 355 -13.11 9.48 25.35
C LYS A 355 -13.89 8.19 25.61
N GLY A 356 -13.32 7.25 26.36
CA GLY A 356 -13.91 5.93 26.62
C GLY A 356 -13.91 4.99 25.42
N ILE A 357 -13.04 5.23 24.42
CA ILE A 357 -12.89 4.33 23.27
C ILE A 357 -12.02 3.16 23.71
N ASP A 358 -12.57 1.95 23.66
CA ASP A 358 -11.83 0.74 24.00
C ASP A 358 -10.90 0.30 22.85
N HIS A 359 -9.90 -0.51 23.20
CA HIS A 359 -8.89 -1.00 22.27
C HIS A 359 -9.45 -1.83 21.09
N VAL A 360 -10.58 -2.53 21.24
CA VAL A 360 -11.19 -3.30 20.15
C VAL A 360 -11.85 -2.35 19.16
N SER A 361 -12.64 -1.40 19.64
CA SER A 361 -13.25 -0.37 18.79
C SER A 361 -12.19 0.43 18.02
N TYR A 362 -11.10 0.79 18.70
CA TYR A 362 -9.95 1.46 18.09
C TYR A 362 -9.27 0.59 17.02
N ALA A 363 -9.00 -0.68 17.32
CA ALA A 363 -8.39 -1.60 16.37
C ALA A 363 -9.27 -1.90 15.15
N LEU A 364 -10.60 -1.97 15.30
CA LEU A 364 -11.52 -2.16 14.18
C LEU A 364 -11.52 -0.99 13.20
N PHE A 365 -11.32 0.23 13.71
CA PHE A 365 -11.08 1.41 12.87
C PHE A 365 -9.78 1.25 12.07
N ASP A 366 -8.69 0.86 12.71
CA ASP A 366 -7.40 0.63 12.04
C ASP A 366 -7.45 -0.51 11.03
N PHE A 367 -8.20 -1.58 11.32
CA PHE A 367 -8.42 -2.69 10.40
C PHE A 367 -9.11 -2.20 9.13
N SER A 368 -10.18 -1.41 9.29
CA SER A 368 -10.93 -0.81 8.18
C SER A 368 -10.05 0.14 7.36
N LEU A 369 -9.26 0.99 8.02
CA LEU A 369 -8.31 1.88 7.35
C LEU A 369 -7.25 1.10 6.57
N SER A 370 -6.72 -0.01 7.13
CA SER A 370 -5.74 -0.86 6.46
C SER A 370 -6.28 -1.51 5.19
N PHE A 371 -7.56 -1.92 5.18
CA PHE A 371 -8.20 -2.44 3.96
C PHE A 371 -8.30 -1.36 2.88
N LEU A 372 -8.66 -0.12 3.24
CA LEU A 372 -8.73 0.99 2.29
C LEU A 372 -7.34 1.35 1.73
N LEU A 373 -6.31 1.38 2.57
CA LEU A 373 -4.94 1.63 2.14
C LEU A 373 -4.44 0.51 1.21
N TYR A 374 -4.69 -0.75 1.57
CA TYR A 374 -4.30 -1.89 0.75
C TYR A 374 -5.07 -1.94 -0.59
N LEU A 375 -6.35 -1.56 -0.58
CA LEU A 375 -7.14 -1.37 -1.79
C LEU A 375 -6.50 -0.32 -2.70
N ILE A 376 -6.10 0.84 -2.17
CA ILE A 376 -5.45 1.90 -2.96
C ILE A 376 -4.15 1.39 -3.57
N ILE A 377 -3.29 0.73 -2.77
CA ILE A 377 -2.01 0.18 -3.23
C ILE A 377 -2.23 -0.80 -4.39
N THR A 378 -3.09 -1.80 -4.19
CA THR A 378 -3.36 -2.84 -5.20
C THR A 378 -4.06 -2.26 -6.42
N PHE A 379 -4.99 -1.33 -6.24
CA PHE A 379 -5.67 -0.62 -7.33
C PHE A 379 -4.67 0.17 -8.19
N LEU A 380 -3.72 0.89 -7.60
CA LEU A 380 -2.73 1.66 -8.36
C LEU A 380 -1.81 0.77 -9.20
N VAL A 381 -1.40 -0.38 -8.65
CA VAL A 381 -0.59 -1.38 -9.39
C VAL A 381 -1.41 -2.02 -10.50
N HIS A 382 -2.66 -2.38 -10.23
CA HIS A 382 -3.58 -2.90 -11.24
C HIS A 382 -3.83 -1.87 -12.36
N LEU A 383 -4.05 -0.60 -12.01
CA LEU A 383 -4.24 0.51 -12.94
C LEU A 383 -2.99 0.70 -13.81
N TYR A 384 -1.79 0.56 -13.24
CA TYR A 384 -0.54 0.64 -14.00
C TYR A 384 -0.48 -0.44 -15.09
N SER A 385 -0.82 -1.68 -14.74
CA SER A 385 -0.81 -2.81 -15.70
C SER A 385 -1.91 -2.69 -16.75
N ASN A 386 -3.06 -2.10 -16.42
CA ASN A 386 -4.26 -2.12 -17.25
C ASN A 386 -4.64 -0.76 -17.86
N SER A 387 -3.71 0.19 -17.95
CA SER A 387 -3.97 1.48 -18.59
C SER A 387 -2.93 1.85 -19.65
N GLY A 388 -3.29 2.80 -20.52
CA GLY A 388 -2.40 3.37 -21.53
C GLY A 388 -1.74 2.32 -22.43
N LYS A 389 -0.42 2.39 -22.59
CA LYS A 389 0.37 1.46 -23.40
C LYS A 389 0.46 0.07 -22.76
N ASN A 390 0.43 -0.04 -21.44
CA ASN A 390 0.55 -1.32 -20.75
C ASN A 390 -0.68 -2.22 -21.03
N ALA A 391 -1.88 -1.63 -21.07
CA ALA A 391 -3.09 -2.33 -21.47
C ALA A 391 -3.00 -2.92 -22.89
N GLN A 392 -2.40 -2.17 -23.83
CA GLN A 392 -2.21 -2.62 -25.21
C GLN A 392 -1.22 -3.78 -25.30
N LEU A 393 -0.12 -3.70 -24.54
CA LEU A 393 0.89 -4.76 -24.47
C LEU A 393 0.32 -6.04 -23.87
N ASN A 394 -0.47 -5.95 -22.79
CA ASN A 394 -1.12 -7.11 -22.20
C ASN A 394 -2.10 -7.77 -23.17
N LYS A 395 -2.96 -6.98 -23.83
CA LYS A 395 -3.87 -7.51 -24.85
C LYS A 395 -3.13 -8.24 -25.99
N GLN A 396 -1.99 -7.70 -26.42
CA GLN A 396 -1.19 -8.34 -27.46
C GLN A 396 -0.54 -9.65 -26.96
N ASN A 397 -0.08 -9.68 -25.71
CA ASN A 397 0.47 -10.90 -25.11
C ASN A 397 -0.58 -12.00 -24.95
N ASP A 398 -1.83 -11.64 -24.61
CA ASP A 398 -2.95 -12.58 -24.49
C ASP A 398 -3.31 -13.17 -25.86
N VAL A 399 -3.43 -12.34 -26.90
CA VAL A 399 -3.65 -12.81 -28.28
C VAL A 399 -2.52 -13.74 -28.73
N ASN A 400 -1.27 -13.37 -28.48
CA ASN A 400 -0.12 -14.23 -28.80
C ASN A 400 -0.10 -15.53 -27.97
N ALA A 401 -0.66 -15.53 -26.75
CA ALA A 401 -0.78 -16.73 -25.92
C ALA A 401 -1.88 -17.65 -26.41
N GLU A 402 -3.03 -17.11 -26.82
CA GLU A 402 -4.11 -17.85 -27.49
C GLU A 402 -3.62 -18.45 -28.82
N GLU A 403 -2.97 -17.67 -29.67
CA GLU A 403 -2.41 -18.14 -30.96
C GLU A 403 -1.33 -19.22 -30.76
N ARG A 404 -0.50 -19.10 -29.72
CA ARG A 404 0.44 -20.17 -29.30
C ARG A 404 -0.25 -21.40 -28.71
N GLY A 405 -1.42 -21.23 -28.10
CA GLY A 405 -2.27 -22.31 -27.62
C GLY A 405 -2.91 -23.09 -28.78
N TYR A 406 -3.45 -22.37 -29.77
CA TYR A 406 -4.05 -22.97 -30.97
C TYR A 406 -3.01 -23.64 -31.88
N SER A 407 -1.82 -23.05 -32.06
CA SER A 407 -0.73 -23.71 -32.82
C SER A 407 -0.18 -24.97 -32.14
N LYS A 408 -0.29 -25.09 -30.81
CA LYS A 408 0.00 -26.35 -30.11
C LYS A 408 -1.07 -27.43 -30.32
N LEU A 409 -2.33 -27.04 -30.55
CA LEU A 409 -3.39 -27.98 -30.95
C LEU A 409 -3.21 -28.43 -32.41
N GLU A 410 -2.80 -27.54 -33.31
CA GLU A 410 -2.48 -27.90 -34.70
C GLU A 410 -1.21 -28.76 -34.83
N GLN A 411 -0.16 -28.51 -34.03
CA GLN A 411 1.02 -29.38 -34.00
C GLN A 411 0.75 -30.76 -33.40
N ASN A 412 -0.10 -30.85 -32.35
CA ASN A 412 -0.53 -32.14 -31.83
C ASN A 412 -1.50 -32.89 -32.78
N GLY A 413 -2.15 -32.18 -33.70
CA GLY A 413 -2.97 -32.78 -34.78
C GLY A 413 -2.15 -33.40 -35.92
N HIS A 414 -0.84 -33.16 -35.98
CA HIS A 414 0.08 -33.76 -36.97
C HIS A 414 1.16 -34.64 -36.36
N ALA A 415 1.28 -34.70 -35.03
CA ALA A 415 2.23 -35.56 -34.33
C ALA A 415 1.65 -36.91 -33.88
N ASN A 416 0.34 -37.12 -33.95
CA ASN A 416 -0.33 -38.36 -33.54
C ASN A 416 -1.00 -39.06 -34.73
N ALA A 417 -0.21 -39.39 -35.75
CA ALA A 417 -0.65 -40.27 -36.85
C ALA A 417 0.03 -41.66 -36.80
N ASP A 418 0.71 -42.02 -35.70
CA ASP A 418 1.47 -43.27 -35.60
C ASP A 418 1.42 -43.95 -34.22
N ASP A 419 0.38 -43.72 -33.40
CA ASP A 419 0.11 -44.61 -32.27
C ASP A 419 -1.33 -45.13 -32.36
N ASP A 420 -1.39 -46.42 -32.68
CA ASP A 420 -2.55 -47.32 -32.71
C ASP A 420 -3.09 -47.48 -31.28
N ASP A 421 -4.22 -46.82 -30.98
CA ASP A 421 -5.21 -47.33 -30.05
C ASP A 421 -6.60 -46.78 -30.42
N GLY A 422 -7.56 -47.71 -30.56
CA GLY A 422 -8.85 -47.56 -31.22
C GLY A 422 -9.91 -46.67 -30.53
N PRO A 423 -11.14 -46.63 -31.10
CA PRO A 423 -11.99 -45.44 -31.11
C PRO A 423 -13.06 -45.46 -30.01
N GLU A 424 -13.09 -44.44 -29.16
CA GLU A 424 -14.33 -43.93 -28.58
C GLU A 424 -14.34 -42.40 -28.69
N ALA A 425 -14.77 -41.95 -29.87
CA ALA A 425 -14.97 -40.56 -30.20
C ALA A 425 -16.46 -40.24 -30.18
N TYR A 426 -16.78 -39.18 -29.41
CA TYR A 426 -17.90 -38.26 -29.59
C TYR A 426 -19.32 -38.73 -29.28
N GLU A 427 -20.00 -37.96 -28.41
CA GLU A 427 -21.18 -37.24 -28.87
C GLU A 427 -21.46 -36.01 -27.99
N LEU A 428 -21.38 -34.84 -28.62
CA LEU A 428 -22.03 -33.60 -28.20
C LEU A 428 -22.67 -33.04 -29.47
N THR A 429 -23.99 -33.16 -29.61
CA THR A 429 -24.79 -32.18 -30.35
C THR A 429 -26.27 -32.24 -29.95
N GLU A 430 -26.85 -31.04 -29.93
CA GLU A 430 -28.19 -30.61 -29.56
C GLU A 430 -29.34 -31.29 -30.31
N ARG A 431 -30.53 -31.32 -29.68
CA ARG A 431 -31.81 -31.26 -30.41
C ARG A 431 -32.93 -30.65 -29.58
N GLU A 432 -33.39 -29.47 -29.99
CA GLU A 432 -34.71 -28.90 -29.64
C GLU A 432 -35.84 -29.73 -30.26
N SER A 433 -36.96 -29.93 -29.53
CA SER A 433 -38.33 -29.61 -29.98
C SER A 433 -39.41 -30.21 -29.05
N GLU A 434 -40.26 -29.33 -28.52
CA GLU A 434 -41.66 -29.45 -28.07
C GLU A 434 -42.36 -30.82 -28.03
N SER A 435 -43.03 -31.14 -26.90
CA SER A 435 -44.50 -30.97 -26.73
C SER A 435 -45.06 -31.74 -25.52
N ASP A 436 -45.73 -30.96 -24.68
CA ASP A 436 -47.02 -31.19 -24.01
C ASP A 436 -47.31 -32.26 -22.93
N GLU A 437 -48.09 -31.75 -21.97
CA GLU A 437 -49.01 -32.36 -20.99
C GLU A 437 -48.52 -33.30 -19.86
N GLY A 438 -48.37 -32.70 -18.67
CA GLY A 438 -49.36 -32.89 -17.60
C GLY A 438 -49.10 -33.98 -16.55
N ARG A 439 -48.89 -33.60 -15.27
CA ARG A 439 -49.83 -33.78 -14.13
C ARG A 439 -49.16 -33.39 -12.79
N LYS A 440 -49.94 -32.71 -11.94
CA LYS A 440 -49.57 -32.07 -10.67
C LYS A 440 -49.70 -32.99 -9.42
N VAL A 441 -49.19 -32.46 -8.31
CA VAL A 441 -49.61 -32.57 -6.88
C VAL A 441 -48.87 -33.62 -6.04
N GLY A 442 -48.02 -33.20 -5.08
CA GLY A 442 -48.30 -33.14 -3.62
C GLY A 442 -47.43 -34.22 -2.94
N GLY A 443 -46.90 -34.17 -1.72
CA GLY A 443 -47.09 -33.42 -0.49
C GLY A 443 -46.46 -34.30 0.61
N ASP A 444 -46.03 -33.69 1.72
CA ASP A 444 -45.85 -34.27 3.07
C ASP A 444 -44.65 -35.20 3.37
N GLU A 445 -43.63 -34.58 3.98
CA GLU A 445 -43.22 -34.70 5.40
C GLU A 445 -43.30 -36.06 6.19
N ILE A 446 -42.25 -36.28 7.03
CA ILE A 446 -42.17 -37.13 8.27
C ILE A 446 -42.00 -38.66 8.00
N ASP A 447 -41.17 -39.47 8.67
CA ASP A 447 -40.80 -39.57 10.09
C ASP A 447 -39.48 -40.32 10.32
N TRP A 448 -38.87 -40.05 11.48
CA TRP A 448 -37.71 -40.70 12.07
C TRP A 448 -38.12 -41.78 13.08
N MET A 449 -37.24 -42.79 13.25
CA MET A 449 -37.21 -43.81 14.32
C MET A 449 -38.18 -45.00 14.21
N ASP A 450 -37.65 -46.22 14.06
CA ASP A 450 -37.26 -47.10 15.18
C ASP A 450 -37.31 -48.60 14.77
N ARG A 451 -36.52 -49.41 15.51
CA ARG A 451 -36.44 -50.88 15.57
C ARG A 451 -35.58 -51.53 14.47
N GLY A 452 -34.41 -52.09 14.74
CA GLY A 452 -33.92 -52.77 15.94
C GLY A 452 -33.77 -54.25 15.61
N ASN A 453 -32.55 -54.80 15.69
CA ASN A 453 -32.20 -55.97 16.53
C ASN A 453 -30.81 -56.56 16.15
N ALA A 454 -30.08 -56.92 17.22
CA ALA A 454 -29.11 -58.01 17.37
C ALA A 454 -27.71 -57.94 16.74
N GLY A 455 -26.73 -57.64 17.61
CA GLY A 455 -25.81 -58.69 18.10
C GLY A 455 -24.37 -58.68 17.58
N GLY A 456 -23.39 -58.48 18.47
CA GLY A 456 -21.99 -58.87 18.21
C GLY A 456 -20.95 -58.05 18.96
N SER A 457 -20.39 -58.64 20.01
CA SER A 457 -19.44 -58.09 20.97
C SER A 457 -17.97 -57.98 20.49
N GLY A 458 -17.23 -57.05 21.10
CA GLY A 458 -15.74 -57.02 21.18
C GLY A 458 -15.14 -55.91 20.31
N GLY A 459 -14.27 -55.01 20.74
CA GLY A 459 -13.42 -54.92 21.92
C GLY A 459 -12.15 -54.14 21.52
N VAL A 460 -11.97 -52.95 22.10
CA VAL A 460 -10.71 -52.22 22.40
C VAL A 460 -9.66 -51.93 21.29
N ARG A 461 -9.46 -50.62 21.07
CA ARG A 461 -8.24 -49.81 20.81
C ARG A 461 -7.01 -50.43 20.10
N LEU A 462 -6.60 -49.78 19.00
CA LEU A 462 -5.44 -48.88 18.97
C LEU A 462 -5.78 -47.65 18.12
#